data_AF-A0A196SE43-F1
#
_entry.id   AF-A0A196SE43-F1
#
_cell.length_a   1.000
_cell.length_b   1.000
_cell.length_c   1.000
_cell.angle_alpha   90.00
_cell.angle_beta   90.00
_cell.angle_gamma   90.00
#
_symmetry.space_group_name_H-M   'P 1'
#
loop_
_entity.id
_entity.type
_entity.pdbx_description
1 polymer ?
#
loop_
_entity_poly.entity_id
_entity_poly.type
_entity_poly.pdbx_seq_one_letter_code
_entity_poly.pdbx_strand_id
1 'polypeptide(L)'
;MGLFDYPTVIKQPMDLGTIERKLSREMYTTPAEYIYDMRLVYRNCMTYNLETSLLYEQGRKFMTAFEQRVRDTHLFDFDFHVSPQKSEKHIAQFKTALSKCNFKAVDAVFRVLCEVCPECLEQKDDRTLSVDLDVMDAETLDYLLEFLISVQEDSL
;
A
#
# COMPACT_ATOMS: atom_id res chain seq x y z
N MET A 1 -18.69 -22.47 -4.20
CA MET A 1 -17.65 -21.94 -3.30
C MET A 1 -18.26 -21.79 -1.91
N GLY A 2 -17.53 -22.17 -0.85
CA GLY A 2 -18.02 -22.23 0.53
C GLY A 2 -17.16 -21.45 1.52
N LEU A 3 -16.54 -20.35 1.07
CA LEU A 3 -15.70 -19.47 1.90
C LEU A 3 -16.56 -18.33 2.45
N PHE A 4 -17.42 -18.64 3.42
CA PHE A 4 -18.38 -17.67 3.99
C PHE A 4 -17.69 -16.58 4.83
N ASP A 5 -16.48 -16.85 5.31
CA ASP A 5 -15.66 -15.95 6.11
C ASP A 5 -14.78 -15.03 5.25
N TYR A 6 -14.58 -15.32 3.96
CA TYR A 6 -13.73 -14.51 3.08
C TYR A 6 -14.10 -13.02 3.08
N PRO A 7 -15.39 -12.62 2.96
CA PRO A 7 -15.76 -11.19 3.01
C PRO A 7 -15.58 -10.56 4.41
N THR A 8 -15.45 -11.39 5.45
CA THR A 8 -15.19 -10.90 6.82
C THR A 8 -13.71 -10.63 7.04
N VAL A 9 -12.84 -11.44 6.44
CA VAL A 9 -11.37 -11.29 6.52
C VAL A 9 -10.86 -10.27 5.51
N ILE A 10 -11.30 -10.37 4.25
CA ILE A 10 -10.86 -9.53 3.13
C ILE A 10 -11.86 -8.41 2.88
N LYS A 11 -11.45 -7.18 3.18
CA LYS A 11 -12.32 -5.99 3.12
C LYS A 11 -12.49 -5.42 1.72
N GLN A 12 -11.47 -5.54 0.88
CA GLN A 12 -11.49 -5.06 -0.49
C GLN A 12 -11.14 -6.22 -1.43
N PRO A 13 -12.12 -7.07 -1.81
CA PRO A 13 -11.87 -8.15 -2.75
C PRO A 13 -11.39 -7.63 -4.10
N MET A 14 -10.38 -8.30 -4.68
CA MET A 14 -9.89 -8.01 -6.02
C MET A 14 -9.45 -9.31 -6.70
N ASP A 15 -9.60 -9.37 -8.01
CA ASP A 15 -9.21 -10.51 -8.84
C ASP A 15 -8.81 -10.05 -10.25
N LEU A 16 -8.04 -10.87 -10.96
CA LEU A 16 -7.52 -10.52 -12.28
C LEU A 16 -8.62 -10.30 -13.33
N GLY A 17 -9.77 -11.00 -13.22
CA GLY A 17 -10.90 -10.78 -14.11
C GLY A 17 -11.60 -9.44 -13.85
N THR A 18 -11.57 -8.95 -12.61
CA THR A 18 -12.01 -7.60 -12.27
C THR A 18 -11.04 -6.55 -12.80
N ILE A 19 -9.73 -6.75 -12.67
CA ILE A 19 -8.71 -5.86 -13.22
C ILE A 19 -8.82 -5.77 -14.74
N GLU A 20 -9.00 -6.88 -15.43
CA GLU A 20 -9.21 -6.94 -16.89
C GLU A 20 -10.46 -6.13 -17.31
N ARG A 21 -11.57 -6.25 -16.57
CA ARG A 21 -12.76 -5.43 -16.81
C ARG A 21 -12.52 -3.94 -16.56
N LYS A 22 -11.76 -3.58 -15.53
CA LYS A 22 -11.42 -2.17 -15.25
C LYS A 22 -10.54 -1.58 -16.35
N LEU A 23 -9.54 -2.33 -16.83
CA LEU A 23 -8.70 -1.93 -17.97
C LEU A 23 -9.51 -1.74 -19.25
N SER A 24 -10.34 -2.71 -19.63
CA SER A 24 -11.15 -2.64 -20.85
C SER A 24 -12.21 -1.53 -20.85
N ARG A 25 -12.54 -1.01 -19.67
CA ARG A 25 -13.46 0.11 -19.47
C ARG A 25 -12.76 1.44 -19.18
N GLU A 26 -11.43 1.50 -19.35
CA GLU A 26 -10.62 2.69 -19.10
C GLU A 26 -10.85 3.29 -17.70
N MET A 27 -11.09 2.42 -16.71
CA MET A 27 -11.39 2.84 -15.32
C MET A 27 -10.13 3.15 -14.50
N TYR A 28 -8.95 2.94 -15.07
CA TYR A 28 -7.69 3.35 -14.47
C TYR A 28 -7.23 4.65 -15.13
N THR A 29 -7.22 5.73 -14.37
CA THR A 29 -6.77 7.05 -14.83
C THR A 29 -5.26 7.17 -14.78
N THR A 30 -4.61 6.39 -13.92
CA THR A 30 -3.15 6.33 -13.78
C THR A 30 -2.63 4.90 -13.71
N PRO A 31 -1.38 4.64 -14.11
CA PRO A 31 -0.74 3.34 -13.90
C PRO A 31 -0.67 2.91 -12.43
N ALA A 32 -0.65 3.87 -11.49
CA ALA A 32 -0.61 3.60 -10.05
C ALA A 32 -1.86 2.84 -9.57
N GLU A 33 -3.03 3.20 -10.09
CA GLU A 33 -4.30 2.56 -9.71
C GLU A 33 -4.36 1.09 -10.19
N TYR A 34 -3.81 0.80 -11.38
CA TYR A 34 -3.68 -0.57 -11.87
C TYR A 34 -2.70 -1.40 -11.02
N ILE A 35 -1.55 -0.81 -10.69
CA ILE A 35 -0.54 -1.46 -9.84
C ILE A 35 -1.11 -1.74 -8.45
N TYR A 36 -1.85 -0.79 -7.88
CA TYR A 36 -2.53 -0.94 -6.59
C TYR A 36 -3.46 -2.16 -6.59
N ASP A 37 -4.35 -2.29 -7.58
CA ASP A 37 -5.27 -3.42 -7.65
C ASP A 37 -4.53 -4.76 -7.85
N MET A 38 -3.46 -4.77 -8.66
CA MET A 38 -2.62 -5.96 -8.83
C MET A 38 -2.00 -6.40 -7.50
N ARG A 39 -1.45 -5.46 -6.73
CA ARG A 39 -0.92 -5.73 -5.38
C ARG A 39 -2.01 -6.24 -4.45
N LEU A 40 -3.21 -5.66 -4.52
CA LEU A 40 -4.35 -6.07 -3.71
C LEU A 40 -4.77 -7.52 -3.95
N VAL A 41 -4.70 -8.03 -5.18
CA VAL A 41 -4.93 -9.47 -5.48
C VAL A 41 -3.97 -10.36 -4.68
N TYR A 42 -2.68 -10.04 -4.70
CA TYR A 42 -1.66 -10.84 -4.04
C TYR A 42 -1.70 -10.69 -2.52
N ARG A 43 -1.88 -9.47 -2.00
CA ARG A 43 -2.04 -9.22 -0.56
C ARG A 43 -3.26 -9.95 -0.02
N ASN A 44 -4.41 -9.86 -0.68
CA ASN A 44 -5.62 -10.60 -0.25
C ASN A 44 -5.41 -12.12 -0.25
N CYS A 45 -4.67 -12.64 -1.24
CA CYS A 45 -4.28 -14.05 -1.26
C CYS A 45 -3.44 -14.41 -0.03
N MET A 46 -2.44 -13.60 0.29
CA MET A 46 -1.52 -13.84 1.41
C MET A 46 -2.20 -13.62 2.78
N THR A 47 -3.14 -12.69 2.89
CA THR A 47 -3.89 -12.43 4.13
C THR A 47 -4.87 -13.56 4.44
N TYR A 48 -5.56 -14.09 3.43
CA TYR A 48 -6.57 -15.13 3.66
C TYR A 48 -5.98 -16.54 3.80
N ASN A 49 -4.92 -16.84 3.04
CA ASN A 49 -4.35 -18.20 3.02
C ASN A 49 -3.20 -18.33 4.02
N LEU A 50 -3.09 -19.50 4.68
CA LEU A 50 -1.99 -19.79 5.60
C LEU A 50 -0.63 -19.70 4.89
N GLU A 51 0.40 -19.19 5.58
CA GLU A 51 1.74 -19.02 5.01
C GLU A 51 2.38 -20.33 4.49
N THR A 52 2.00 -21.45 5.09
CA THR A 52 2.45 -22.80 4.71
C THR A 52 1.67 -23.39 3.52
N SER A 53 0.63 -22.71 3.06
CA SER A 53 -0.18 -23.16 1.95
C SER A 53 0.48 -22.87 0.60
N LEU A 54 0.20 -23.73 -0.38
CA LEU A 54 0.64 -23.51 -1.75
C LEU A 54 0.11 -22.18 -2.32
N LEU A 55 -1.12 -21.79 -1.98
CA LEU A 55 -1.73 -20.56 -2.47
C LEU A 55 -0.97 -19.31 -2.00
N TYR A 56 -0.59 -19.27 -0.73
CA TYR A 56 0.25 -18.20 -0.19
C TYR A 56 1.60 -18.14 -0.90
N GLU A 57 2.27 -19.29 -1.07
CA GLU A 57 3.58 -19.33 -1.72
C GLU A 57 3.51 -18.84 -3.18
N GLN A 58 2.46 -19.23 -3.92
CA GLN A 58 2.23 -18.78 -5.29
C GLN A 58 1.90 -17.28 -5.35
N GLY A 59 1.04 -16.79 -4.45
CA GLY A 59 0.73 -15.36 -4.34
C GLY A 59 1.99 -14.51 -4.14
N ARG A 60 2.87 -14.95 -3.24
CA ARG A 60 4.18 -14.30 -3.00
C ARG A 60 5.09 -14.32 -4.23
N LYS A 61 5.16 -15.43 -4.96
CA LYS A 61 5.96 -15.54 -6.20
C LYS A 61 5.44 -14.60 -7.28
N PHE A 62 4.12 -14.53 -7.47
CA PHE A 62 3.52 -13.64 -8.45
C PHE A 62 3.72 -12.16 -8.10
N MET A 63 3.54 -11.79 -6.84
CA MET A 63 3.85 -10.44 -6.35
C MET A 63 5.31 -10.09 -6.67
N THR A 64 6.25 -10.96 -6.32
CA THR A 64 7.69 -10.73 -6.57
C THR A 64 7.99 -10.52 -8.05
N ALA A 65 7.44 -11.35 -8.93
CA ALA A 65 7.63 -11.23 -10.37
C ALA A 65 6.97 -9.96 -10.94
N PHE A 66 5.79 -9.60 -10.43
CA PHE A 66 5.08 -8.39 -10.82
C PHE A 66 5.87 -7.14 -10.44
N GLU A 67 6.37 -7.05 -9.20
CA GLU A 67 7.19 -5.93 -8.74
C GLU A 67 8.48 -5.79 -9.56
N GLN A 68 9.13 -6.90 -9.93
CA GLN A 68 10.28 -6.85 -10.83
C GLN A 68 9.90 -6.27 -12.19
N ARG A 69 8.75 -6.66 -12.73
CA ARG A 69 8.28 -6.14 -14.02
C ARG A 69 7.98 -4.64 -13.95
N VAL A 70 7.34 -4.18 -12.87
CA VAL A 70 7.07 -2.76 -12.64
C VAL A 70 8.38 -1.97 -12.66
N ARG A 71 9.40 -2.42 -11.91
CA ARG A 71 10.75 -1.84 -11.92
C ARG A 71 11.34 -1.78 -13.33
N ASP A 72 11.38 -2.91 -14.04
CA ASP A 72 12.02 -3.01 -15.35
C ASP A 72 11.39 -2.07 -16.38
N THR A 73 10.07 -1.89 -16.30
CA THR A 73 9.33 -1.07 -17.27
C THR A 73 9.48 0.44 -17.08
N HIS A 74 10.13 0.90 -16.00
CA HIS A 74 10.23 2.33 -15.65
C HIS A 74 8.85 3.03 -15.70
N LEU A 75 7.76 2.27 -15.49
CA LEU A 75 6.41 2.86 -15.40
C LEU A 75 6.29 3.74 -14.14
N PHE A 76 7.25 3.59 -13.21
CA PHE A 76 7.56 4.44 -12.08
C PHE A 76 9.09 4.47 -11.90
N ASP A 77 9.72 5.64 -11.90
CA ASP A 77 11.15 5.84 -11.61
C ASP A 77 11.41 5.78 -10.09
N PHE A 78 11.15 4.65 -9.41
CA PHE A 78 11.59 4.48 -8.02
C PHE A 78 12.06 3.04 -7.74
N ASP A 79 13.26 2.95 -7.16
CA ASP A 79 14.04 1.74 -6.94
C ASP A 79 13.54 1.02 -5.67
N PHE A 80 12.90 -0.14 -5.82
CA PHE A 80 12.28 -0.84 -4.69
C PHE A 80 13.32 -1.60 -3.85
N HIS A 81 13.45 -1.22 -2.58
CA HIS A 81 14.05 -2.08 -1.57
C HIS A 81 12.98 -3.02 -0.99
N VAL A 82 13.19 -4.33 -1.11
CA VAL A 82 12.36 -5.35 -0.46
C VAL A 82 13.08 -5.80 0.80
N SER A 83 12.48 -5.64 1.98
CA SER A 83 12.97 -6.28 3.20
C SER A 83 11.82 -6.69 4.13
N PRO A 84 11.91 -7.86 4.78
CA PRO A 84 10.81 -8.45 5.52
C PRO A 84 10.74 -7.84 6.92
N GLN A 85 9.56 -7.34 7.28
CA GLN A 85 9.13 -6.92 8.61
C GLN A 85 9.58 -5.49 9.02
N LYS A 86 8.59 -4.65 9.36
CA LYS A 86 8.75 -3.27 9.86
C LYS A 86 9.92 -3.18 10.85
N SER A 87 11.01 -2.53 10.47
CA SER A 87 12.06 -2.23 11.42
C SER A 87 11.69 -0.97 12.21
N GLU A 88 11.97 -0.93 13.51
CA GLU A 88 11.82 0.27 14.35
C GLU A 88 12.48 1.51 13.71
N LYS A 89 13.51 1.29 12.87
CA LYS A 89 14.20 2.32 12.10
C LYS A 89 13.30 3.02 11.09
N HIS A 90 12.49 2.29 10.32
CA HIS A 90 11.58 2.90 9.33
C HIS A 90 10.46 3.69 10.00
N ILE A 91 9.92 3.17 11.11
CA ILE A 91 8.95 3.91 11.93
C ILE A 91 9.57 5.21 12.46
N ALA A 92 10.80 5.15 12.96
CA ALA A 92 11.51 6.33 13.44
C ALA A 92 11.77 7.35 12.31
N GLN A 93 12.13 6.88 11.12
CA GLN A 93 12.33 7.72 9.94
C GLN A 93 11.03 8.38 9.48
N PHE A 94 9.94 7.63 9.42
CA PHE A 94 8.61 8.16 9.07
C PHE A 94 8.13 9.22 10.06
N LYS A 95 8.23 8.95 11.36
CA LYS A 95 7.93 9.95 12.41
C LYS A 95 8.80 11.20 12.27
N THR A 96 10.10 11.01 11.99
CA THR A 96 11.04 12.13 11.81
C THR A 96 10.72 12.94 10.55
N ALA A 97 10.36 12.28 9.44
CA ALA A 97 9.98 12.94 8.20
C ALA A 97 8.69 13.75 8.38
N LEU A 98 7.64 13.14 8.95
CA LEU A 98 6.36 13.81 9.24
C LEU A 98 6.53 15.05 10.11
N SER A 99 7.34 14.98 11.17
CA SER A 99 7.56 16.11 12.07
C SER A 99 8.29 17.30 11.43
N LYS A 100 8.94 17.09 10.28
CA LYS A 100 9.64 18.14 9.52
C LYS A 100 8.79 18.71 8.37
N CYS A 101 7.61 18.15 8.12
CA CYS A 101 6.75 18.57 7.02
C CYS A 101 6.01 19.87 7.30
N ASN A 102 5.80 20.64 6.23
CA ASN A 102 4.84 21.74 6.24
C ASN A 102 3.40 21.20 6.17
N PHE A 103 2.43 22.07 6.44
CA PHE A 103 1.00 21.68 6.44
C PHE A 103 0.52 21.07 5.12
N LYS A 104 1.06 21.49 3.97
CA LYS A 104 0.68 20.93 2.66
C LYS A 104 1.17 19.50 2.48
N ALA A 105 2.39 19.21 2.89
CA ALA A 105 2.96 17.86 2.83
C ALA A 105 2.22 16.91 3.77
N VAL A 106 1.86 17.36 4.97
CA VAL A 106 1.03 16.59 5.90
C VAL A 106 -0.37 16.34 5.32
N ASP A 107 -1.01 17.34 4.71
CA ASP A 107 -2.32 17.16 4.05
C ASP A 107 -2.26 16.14 2.90
N ALA A 108 -1.20 16.17 2.10
CA ALA A 108 -1.00 15.23 1.00
C ALA A 108 -0.85 13.79 1.52
N VAL A 109 -0.02 13.59 2.55
CA VAL A 109 0.13 12.28 3.20
C VAL A 109 -1.17 11.80 3.82
N PHE A 110 -1.91 12.70 4.45
CA PHE A 110 -3.20 12.38 5.06
C PHE A 110 -4.22 11.92 4.01
N ARG A 111 -4.27 12.55 2.83
CA ARG A 111 -5.14 12.11 1.72
C ARG A 111 -4.76 10.72 1.24
N VAL A 112 -3.46 10.49 1.04
CA VAL A 112 -2.96 9.17 0.63
C VAL A 112 -3.31 8.12 1.68
N LEU A 113 -3.17 8.44 2.98
CA LEU A 113 -3.57 7.55 4.06
C LEU A 113 -5.08 7.24 4.05
N CYS A 114 -5.93 8.24 3.81
CA CYS A 114 -7.38 8.02 3.69
C CYS A 114 -7.75 7.07 2.55
N GLU A 115 -6.95 7.04 1.48
CA GLU A 115 -7.20 6.20 0.30
C GLU A 115 -6.57 4.80 0.44
N VAL A 116 -5.34 4.74 0.95
CA VAL A 116 -4.51 3.51 0.95
C VAL A 116 -4.68 2.69 2.22
N CYS A 117 -4.88 3.34 3.37
CA CYS A 117 -4.98 2.68 4.68
C CYS A 117 -5.88 3.47 5.64
N PRO A 118 -7.18 3.68 5.33
CA PRO A 118 -8.07 4.44 6.21
C PRO A 118 -8.21 3.81 7.61
N GLU A 119 -8.02 2.51 7.74
CA GLU A 119 -8.05 1.77 9.00
C GLU A 119 -6.92 2.13 9.97
N CYS A 120 -5.80 2.71 9.50
CA CYS A 120 -4.76 3.21 10.39
C CYS A 120 -5.07 4.62 10.93
N LEU A 121 -6.21 5.20 10.59
CA LEU A 121 -6.59 6.54 11.04
C LEU A 121 -7.60 6.43 12.19
N GLU A 122 -7.23 6.98 13.34
CA GLU A 122 -8.08 7.05 14.53
C GLU A 122 -8.37 8.52 14.85
N GLN A 123 -9.65 8.91 14.83
CA GLN A 123 -10.06 10.24 15.26
C GLN A 123 -10.15 10.30 16.79
N LYS A 124 -9.35 11.17 17.41
CA LYS A 124 -9.36 11.35 18.87
C LYS A 124 -10.35 12.41 19.34
N ASP A 125 -10.47 13.49 18.57
CA ASP A 125 -11.46 14.55 18.77
C ASP A 125 -11.72 15.31 17.45
N ASP A 126 -12.53 16.36 17.52
CA ASP A 126 -12.91 17.20 16.38
C ASP A 126 -11.74 17.94 15.72
N ARG A 127 -10.53 17.92 16.30
CA ARG A 127 -9.32 18.59 15.79
C ARG A 127 -8.08 17.71 15.73
N THR A 128 -8.14 16.49 16.27
CA THR A 128 -6.98 15.61 16.44
C THR A 128 -7.26 14.25 15.84
N LEU A 129 -6.38 13.86 14.92
CA LEU A 129 -6.39 12.55 14.28
C LEU A 129 -5.03 11.90 14.50
N SER A 130 -5.04 10.64 14.93
CA SER A 130 -3.83 9.82 15.13
C SER A 130 -3.70 8.77 14.06
N VAL A 131 -2.46 8.47 13.69
CA VAL A 131 -2.11 7.40 12.76
C VAL A 131 -1.58 6.21 13.56
N ASP A 132 -2.28 5.08 13.52
CA ASP A 132 -1.88 3.81 14.11
C ASP A 132 -0.92 3.08 13.15
N LEU A 133 0.38 3.25 13.42
CA LEU A 133 1.43 2.63 12.63
C LEU A 133 1.48 1.11 12.79
N ASP A 134 0.81 0.51 13.76
CA ASP A 134 0.78 -0.96 13.92
C ASP A 134 -0.19 -1.60 12.92
N VAL A 135 -1.27 -0.91 12.58
CA VAL A 135 -2.27 -1.34 11.59
C VAL A 135 -1.75 -1.21 10.16
N MET A 136 -1.00 -0.16 9.86
CA MET A 136 -0.44 0.10 8.53
C MET A 136 0.59 -0.96 8.14
N ASP A 137 0.50 -1.61 6.98
CA ASP A 137 1.54 -2.58 6.59
C ASP A 137 2.90 -1.90 6.28
N ALA A 138 3.99 -2.68 6.30
CA ALA A 138 5.34 -2.14 6.09
C ALA A 138 5.51 -1.46 4.71
N GLU A 139 4.85 -2.02 3.70
CA GLU A 139 4.92 -1.53 2.33
C GLU A 139 4.26 -0.16 2.18
N THR A 140 3.13 0.04 2.87
CA THR A 140 2.42 1.31 2.94
C THR A 140 3.22 2.35 3.71
N LEU A 141 3.85 1.96 4.83
CA LEU A 141 4.72 2.85 5.60
C LEU A 141 5.92 3.34 4.77
N ASP A 142 6.56 2.44 4.03
CA ASP A 142 7.72 2.75 3.19
C ASP A 142 7.32 3.67 2.02
N TYR A 143 6.20 3.36 1.35
CA TYR A 143 5.64 4.22 0.31
C TYR A 143 5.38 5.65 0.80
N LEU A 144 4.78 5.79 1.99
CA LEU A 144 4.49 7.11 2.56
C LEU A 144 5.76 7.84 3.02
N LEU A 145 6.77 7.11 3.51
CA LEU A 145 8.07 7.68 3.86
C LEU A 145 8.78 8.24 2.62
N GLU A 146 8.77 7.52 1.50
CA GLU A 146 9.35 8.00 0.25
C GLU A 146 8.59 9.19 -0.31
N PHE A 147 7.25 9.12 -0.32
CA PHE A 147 6.39 10.24 -0.71
C PHE A 147 6.64 11.49 0.15
N LEU A 148 6.83 11.33 1.46
CA LEU A 148 7.20 12.42 2.35
C LEU A 148 8.54 13.05 1.98
N ILE A 149 9.55 12.23 1.69
CA ILE A 149 10.88 12.69 1.30
C ILE A 149 10.80 13.47 -0.03
N SER A 150 10.07 12.96 -1.03
CA SER A 150 9.95 13.64 -2.32
C SER A 150 9.24 15.00 -2.21
N VAL A 151 8.17 15.09 -1.41
CA VAL A 151 7.45 16.35 -1.20
C VAL A 151 8.31 17.38 -0.42
N GLN A 152 9.26 16.92 0.39
CA GLN A 152 10.21 17.79 1.08
C GLN A 152 11.29 18.36 0.14
N GLU A 153 11.75 17.60 -0.85
CA GLU A 153 12.74 18.06 -1.84
C GLU A 153 12.18 19.15 -2.77
N ASP A 154 10.90 19.08 -3.13
CA ASP A 154 10.21 20.09 -3.96
C ASP A 154 9.92 21.42 -3.24
N SER A 155 10.19 21.49 -1.93
CA SER A 155 9.92 22.67 -1.08
C SER A 155 11.15 23.54 -0.79
N LEU A 156 12.33 23.19 -1.32
CA LEU A 156 13.61 23.89 -1.20
C LEU A 156 13.95 24.68 -2.46
#